data_AF-A0A0B5FM45-F1
#
_entry.id   AF-A0A0B5FM45-F1
#
_cell.length_a   1.000
_cell.length_b   1.000
_cell.length_c   1.000
_cell.angle_alpha   90.00
_cell.angle_beta   90.00
_cell.angle_gamma   90.00
#
_symmetry.space_group_name_H-M   'P 1'
#
loop_
_entity.id
_entity.type
_entity.pdbx_description
1 polymer ?
#
loop_
_entity_poly.entity_id
_entity_poly.type
_entity_poly.pdbx_seq_one_letter_code
_entity_poly.pdbx_strand_id
1 'polypeptide(L)'
;MVVGFNHNVRYKGELYHVQTEDGGLKKPQIITHLYRAGSILSSKRVSYADITRIENLARVVEDLMKEQHKEMLRRLKNGDFDGVILERFGENCALAAQSTSVDENTAPDVPEMLPRAVEVRREPVAEELENSASPEDKPSDERSPEGLSLDDLVLSYLTGGKDE
;
A
#
# COMPACT_ATOMS: atom_id res chain seq x y z
N MET A 1 -2.07 -2.16 13.42
CA MET A 1 -0.85 -1.47 12.99
C MET A 1 -1.30 -0.22 12.27
N VAL A 2 -0.74 0.94 12.60
CA VAL A 2 -1.13 2.22 11.99
C VAL A 2 -0.34 2.43 10.69
N VAL A 3 -0.93 3.15 9.72
CA VAL A 3 -0.26 3.50 8.46
C VAL A 3 0.94 4.40 8.72
N GLY A 4 2.08 4.09 8.10
CA GLY A 4 3.30 4.87 8.27
C GLY A 4 3.26 6.24 7.57
N PHE A 5 3.89 7.25 8.16
CA PHE A 5 4.02 8.58 7.56
C PHE A 5 5.33 8.71 6.80
N ASN A 6 5.28 9.19 5.56
CA ASN A 6 6.42 9.39 4.68
C ASN A 6 6.39 10.81 4.11
N HIS A 7 7.48 11.58 4.29
CA HIS A 7 7.62 12.92 3.73
C HIS A 7 9.04 13.17 3.18
N ASN A 8 9.09 13.69 1.95
CA ASN A 8 10.29 14.26 1.34
C ASN A 8 10.36 15.77 1.66
N VAL A 9 11.50 16.26 2.15
CA VAL A 9 11.68 17.67 2.51
C VAL A 9 13.05 18.16 2.06
N ARG A 10 13.08 19.32 1.37
CA ARG A 10 14.33 19.99 1.00
C ARG A 10 14.82 20.89 2.13
N TYR A 11 16.10 20.83 2.47
CA TYR A 11 16.76 21.68 3.47
C TYR A 11 18.19 21.99 3.03
N LYS A 12 18.59 23.27 3.04
CA LYS A 12 19.90 23.76 2.54
C LYS A 12 20.28 23.27 1.13
N GLY A 13 19.30 23.06 0.26
CA GLY A 13 19.48 22.54 -1.10
C GLY A 13 19.43 21.01 -1.24
N GLU A 14 19.60 20.28 -0.14
CA GLU A 14 19.63 18.81 -0.10
C GLU A 14 18.23 18.21 0.13
N LEU A 15 18.02 16.98 -0.35
CA LEU A 15 16.78 16.23 -0.14
C LEU A 15 16.90 15.28 1.07
N TYR A 16 15.99 15.42 2.01
CA TYR A 16 15.83 14.56 3.19
C TYR A 16 14.53 13.79 3.12
N HIS A 17 14.54 12.59 3.68
CA HIS A 17 13.39 11.69 3.76
C HIS A 17 13.08 11.41 5.23
N VAL A 18 11.83 11.62 5.66
CA VAL A 18 11.37 11.30 7.01
C VAL A 18 10.31 10.21 6.92
N GLN A 19 10.60 9.07 7.52
CA GLN A 19 9.75 7.87 7.54
C GLN A 19 9.39 7.56 9.00
N THR A 20 8.11 7.33 9.30
CA THR A 20 7.62 7.02 10.66
C THR A 20 6.71 5.81 10.64
N GLU A 21 7.04 4.80 11.44
CA GLU A 21 6.42 3.47 11.40
C GLU A 21 5.99 2.99 12.79
N ASP A 22 4.90 2.23 12.83
CA ASP A 22 4.38 1.54 14.02
C ASP A 22 4.89 0.09 14.07
N GLY A 23 5.56 -0.30 15.16
CA GLY A 23 5.97 -1.70 15.39
C GLY A 23 4.81 -2.64 15.77
N GLY A 24 3.62 -2.10 16.02
CA GLY A 24 2.39 -2.80 16.34
C GLY A 24 2.41 -3.51 17.69
N LEU A 25 1.33 -4.24 18.00
CA LEU A 25 1.15 -4.92 19.30
C LEU A 25 2.26 -5.93 19.65
N LYS A 26 3.00 -6.46 18.66
CA LYS A 26 4.15 -7.36 18.89
C LYS A 26 5.40 -6.63 19.39
N LYS A 27 5.55 -5.34 19.07
CA LYS A 27 6.65 -4.45 19.47
C LYS A 27 6.07 -3.03 19.59
N PRO A 28 5.45 -2.65 20.72
CA PRO A 28 4.74 -1.38 20.86
C PRO A 28 5.71 -0.19 20.93
N GLN A 29 6.24 0.18 19.78
CA GLN A 29 7.20 1.27 19.58
C GLN A 29 6.89 1.99 18.26
N ILE A 30 7.05 3.31 18.25
CA ILE A 30 7.03 4.14 17.05
C ILE A 30 8.47 4.48 16.71
N ILE A 31 8.88 4.20 15.47
CA ILE A 31 10.23 4.48 14.96
C ILE A 31 10.13 5.56 13.89
N THR A 32 10.87 6.66 14.06
CA THR A 32 11.08 7.64 13.00
C THR A 32 12.53 7.63 12.56
N HIS A 33 12.76 7.49 11.26
CA HIS A 33 14.06 7.59 10.61
C HIS A 33 14.14 8.90 9.80
N LEU A 34 15.27 9.59 9.92
CA LEU A 34 15.67 10.69 9.05
C LEU A 34 16.80 10.20 8.15
N TYR A 35 16.59 10.23 6.84
CA TYR A 35 17.60 9.88 5.84
C TYR A 35 18.04 11.10 5.02
N ARG A 36 19.28 11.07 4.52
CA ARG A 36 19.82 11.90 3.43
C ARG A 36 20.52 10.97 2.45
N ALA A 37 20.22 11.04 1.15
CA ALA A 37 20.86 10.23 0.12
C ALA A 37 20.99 8.72 0.48
N GLY A 38 19.92 8.12 1.01
CA GLY A 38 19.87 6.71 1.45
C GLY A 38 20.54 6.39 2.79
N SER A 39 21.29 7.32 3.38
CA SER A 39 21.98 7.14 4.68
C SER A 39 21.15 7.66 5.85
N ILE A 40 21.08 6.90 6.95
CA ILE A 40 20.39 7.32 8.18
C ILE A 40 21.24 8.36 8.93
N LEU A 41 20.69 9.55 9.12
CA LEU A 41 21.26 10.61 9.96
C LEU A 41 20.87 10.43 11.42
N SER A 42 19.58 10.16 11.66
CA SER A 42 19.02 10.04 13.00
C SER A 42 17.88 9.02 13.05
N SER A 43 17.69 8.43 14.24
CA SER A 43 16.59 7.50 14.53
C SER A 43 15.99 7.87 15.88
N LYS A 44 14.71 8.29 15.91
CA LYS A 44 13.95 8.42 17.15
C LYS A 44 13.10 7.16 17.36
N ARG A 45 13.09 6.64 18.58
CA ARG A 45 12.24 5.51 19.00
C ARG A 45 11.53 5.89 20.28
N VAL A 46 10.22 5.71 20.34
CA VAL A 46 9.39 5.90 21.54
C VAL A 46 8.56 4.66 21.72
N SER A 47 8.61 4.06 22.92
CA SER A 47 7.72 2.95 23.30
C SER A 47 6.36 3.51 23.70
N TYR A 48 5.30 2.79 23.36
CA TYR A 48 3.93 3.07 23.81
C TYR A 48 3.35 1.90 24.63
N ALA A 49 4.21 1.01 25.15
CA ALA A 49 3.83 -0.18 25.91
C ALA A 49 2.80 0.09 27.03
N ASP A 50 2.94 1.19 27.74
CA ASP A 50 2.09 1.56 28.88
C ASP A 50 0.64 1.86 28.50
N ILE A 51 0.40 2.40 27.30
CA ILE A 51 -0.94 2.75 26.80
C ILE A 51 -1.62 1.63 26.01
N THR A 52 -0.98 0.47 25.86
CA THR A 52 -1.52 -0.67 25.07
C THR A 52 -2.87 -1.22 25.55
N ARG A 53 -3.30 -0.88 26.77
CA ARG A 53 -4.55 -1.33 27.39
C ARG A 53 -5.73 -0.38 27.21
N ILE A 54 -5.55 0.75 26.51
CA ILE A 54 -6.57 1.80 26.38
C ILE A 54 -7.43 1.57 25.12
N GLU A 55 -8.74 1.72 25.26
CA GLU A 55 -9.67 1.74 24.14
C GLU A 55 -9.31 2.87 23.16
N ASN A 56 -9.40 2.61 21.85
CA ASN A 56 -8.94 3.51 20.78
C ASN A 56 -7.40 3.67 20.65
N LEU A 57 -6.59 2.73 21.16
CA LEU A 57 -5.12 2.68 21.00
C LEU A 57 -4.62 3.11 19.60
N ALA A 58 -5.27 2.65 18.53
CA ALA A 58 -4.87 2.98 17.16
C ALA A 58 -4.83 4.49 16.88
N ARG A 59 -5.80 5.25 17.39
CA ARG A 59 -5.86 6.72 17.24
C ARG A 59 -4.77 7.41 18.06
N VAL A 60 -4.52 6.93 19.29
CA VAL A 60 -3.46 7.48 20.15
C VAL A 60 -2.07 7.24 19.55
N VAL A 61 -1.85 6.05 18.97
CA VAL A 61 -0.62 5.72 18.22
C VAL A 61 -0.49 6.61 16.98
N GLU A 62 -1.57 6.81 16.22
CA GLU A 62 -1.57 7.69 15.04
C GLU A 62 -1.21 9.15 15.39
N ASP A 63 -1.80 9.70 16.46
CA ASP A 63 -1.51 11.08 16.88
C ASP A 63 -0.10 11.22 17.47
N LEU A 64 0.40 10.22 18.20
CA LEU A 64 1.80 10.17 18.67
C LEU A 64 2.80 10.02 17.50
N MET A 65 2.44 9.26 16.45
CA MET A 65 3.22 9.19 15.20
C MET A 65 3.28 10.56 14.49
N LYS A 66 2.15 11.26 14.37
CA LYS A 66 2.10 12.63 13.80
C LYS A 66 2.98 13.59 14.60
N GLU A 67 2.93 13.54 15.93
CA GLU A 67 3.75 14.39 16.78
C GLU A 67 5.24 14.12 16.60
N GLN A 68 5.66 12.85 16.71
CA GLN A 68 7.07 12.46 16.54
C GLN A 68 7.60 12.81 15.15
N HIS A 69 6.79 12.64 14.11
CA HIS A 69 7.13 13.02 12.74
C HIS A 69 7.29 14.55 12.60
N LYS A 70 6.35 15.32 13.14
CA LYS A 70 6.37 16.79 13.12
C LYS A 70 7.51 17.38 13.97
N GLU A 71 7.92 16.68 15.03
CA GLU A 71 9.13 17.01 15.80
C GLU A 71 10.39 16.84 14.94
N MET A 72 10.58 15.70 14.25
CA MET A 72 11.75 15.51 13.38
C MET A 72 11.81 16.56 12.26
N LEU A 73 10.67 16.93 11.68
CA LEU A 73 10.58 18.00 10.69
C LEU A 73 10.95 19.38 11.26
N ARG A 74 10.61 19.69 12.52
CA ARG A 74 11.06 20.91 13.20
C ARG A 74 12.56 20.88 13.47
N ARG A 75 13.09 19.79 14.03
CA ARG A 75 14.51 19.63 14.38
C ARG A 75 15.41 19.69 13.14
N LEU A 76 14.97 19.12 12.01
CA LEU A 76 15.63 19.30 10.72
C LEU A 76 15.68 20.78 10.30
N LYS A 77 14.54 21.51 10.37
CA LYS A 77 14.49 22.93 10.01
C LYS A 77 15.30 23.84 10.96
N ASN A 78 15.38 23.47 12.24
CA ASN A 78 16.17 24.18 13.26
C ASN A 78 17.70 24.04 13.07
N GLY A 79 18.16 23.04 12.31
CA GLY A 79 19.59 22.74 12.16
C GLY A 79 20.17 21.80 13.23
N ASP A 80 19.34 21.13 14.05
CA ASP A 80 19.79 20.18 15.09
C ASP A 80 20.79 19.12 14.57
N PHE A 81 20.68 18.76 13.28
CA PHE A 81 21.49 17.74 12.64
C PHE A 81 22.67 18.29 11.84
N ASP A 82 22.85 19.62 11.78
CA ASP A 82 23.88 20.28 10.95
C ASP A 82 25.31 19.82 11.26
N GLY A 83 25.65 19.63 12.55
CA GLY A 83 26.96 19.10 12.94
C GLY A 83 27.19 17.69 12.41
N VAL A 84 26.19 16.81 12.55
CA VAL A 84 26.26 15.42 12.07
C VAL A 84 26.27 15.34 10.53
N ILE A 85 25.59 16.28 9.87
CA ILE A 85 25.61 16.48 8.41
C ILE A 85 27.01 16.89 7.95
N LEU A 86 27.63 17.86 8.64
CA LEU A 86 28.96 18.36 8.32
C LEU A 86 30.06 17.31 8.56
N GLU A 87 30.04 16.64 9.72
CA GLU A 87 31.00 15.59 10.07
C GLU A 87 30.99 14.39 9.10
N ARG A 88 29.80 13.95 8.67
CA ARG A 88 29.66 12.71 7.89
C ARG A 88 29.73 12.91 6.37
N PHE A 89 29.50 14.12 5.88
CA PHE A 89 29.36 14.40 4.44
C PHE A 89 30.15 15.63 3.94
N GLY A 90 30.69 16.46 4.84
CA GLY A 90 31.44 17.67 4.51
C GLY A 90 30.59 18.81 3.92
N GLU A 91 31.24 19.91 3.58
CA GLU A 91 30.62 21.13 2.99
C GLU A 91 30.20 20.97 1.51
N ASN A 92 30.20 19.75 0.98
CA ASN A 92 29.84 19.43 -0.40
C ASN A 92 28.31 19.50 -0.61
N CYS A 93 27.77 20.73 -0.57
CA CYS A 93 26.35 21.03 -0.47
C CYS A 93 25.93 22.20 -1.39
N ALA A 94 26.55 22.33 -2.58
CA ALA A 94 26.42 23.53 -3.43
C ALA A 94 26.21 23.29 -4.95
N LEU A 95 26.38 22.07 -5.47
CA LEU A 95 26.41 21.82 -6.94
C LEU A 95 25.33 20.87 -7.50
N ALA A 96 24.43 20.32 -6.68
CA ALA A 96 23.34 19.43 -7.15
C ALA A 96 22.05 20.18 -7.57
N ALA A 97 22.05 21.52 -7.57
CA ALA A 97 20.85 22.35 -7.73
C ALA A 97 20.46 22.66 -9.21
N GLN A 98 20.81 21.78 -10.15
CA GLN A 98 20.35 21.87 -11.56
C GLN A 98 19.71 20.54 -11.99
N SER A 99 18.66 20.64 -12.81
CA SER A 99 17.94 19.50 -13.41
C SER A 99 17.18 18.58 -12.44
N THR A 100 16.09 19.07 -11.85
CA THR A 100 14.74 18.53 -12.11
C THR A 100 13.64 19.37 -11.45
N SER A 101 12.98 20.19 -12.27
CA SER A 101 11.59 20.59 -12.03
C SER A 101 10.69 19.44 -12.47
N VAL A 102 10.13 18.71 -11.51
CA VAL A 102 8.99 17.82 -11.75
C VAL A 102 7.75 18.45 -11.14
N ASP A 103 6.72 18.49 -11.96
CA ASP A 103 5.50 19.29 -11.87
C ASP A 103 4.79 19.26 -10.49
N GLU A 104 4.35 20.43 -10.02
CA GLU A 104 3.43 20.55 -8.87
C GLU A 104 1.97 20.58 -9.37
N ASN A 105 1.51 19.49 -10.00
CA ASN A 105 0.08 19.32 -10.28
C ASN A 105 -0.33 17.85 -10.51
N THR A 106 -1.66 17.65 -10.53
CA THR A 106 -2.36 16.40 -10.83
C THR A 106 -2.30 15.35 -9.72
N ALA A 107 -3.35 15.32 -8.90
CA ALA A 107 -3.66 14.18 -8.05
C ALA A 107 -3.96 12.93 -8.90
N PRO A 108 -3.81 11.70 -8.36
CA PRO A 108 -4.24 10.48 -9.03
C PRO A 108 -5.78 10.42 -9.08
N ASP A 109 -6.34 11.06 -10.10
CA ASP A 109 -7.67 10.73 -10.61
C ASP A 109 -7.70 9.26 -11.08
N VAL A 110 -8.88 8.63 -11.05
CA VAL A 110 -8.99 7.17 -11.21
C VAL A 110 -9.47 6.83 -12.63
N PRO A 111 -8.60 6.39 -13.55
CA PRO A 111 -9.01 6.07 -14.90
C PRO A 111 -9.75 4.73 -14.94
N GLU A 112 -11.07 4.81 -14.99
CA GLU A 112 -11.95 3.69 -15.30
C GLU A 112 -11.76 3.18 -16.74
N MET A 113 -12.21 1.95 -16.96
CA MET A 113 -12.78 1.43 -18.21
C MET A 113 -11.93 0.47 -19.09
N LEU A 114 -12.60 -0.65 -19.39
CA LEU A 114 -12.30 -1.68 -20.38
C LEU A 114 -12.62 -1.15 -21.81
N PRO A 115 -12.54 -1.94 -22.90
CA PRO A 115 -12.03 -3.31 -23.04
C PRO A 115 -10.94 -3.46 -24.13
N ARG A 116 -10.39 -4.67 -24.27
CA ARG A 116 -9.73 -5.06 -25.53
C ARG A 116 -10.09 -6.49 -25.93
N ALA A 117 -11.04 -6.62 -26.85
CA ALA A 117 -11.28 -7.88 -27.54
C ALA A 117 -10.07 -8.26 -28.41
N VAL A 118 -9.82 -9.56 -28.54
CA VAL A 118 -8.90 -10.12 -29.55
C VAL A 118 -9.68 -11.20 -30.30
N GLU A 119 -9.77 -11.03 -31.62
CA GLU A 119 -10.67 -11.78 -32.49
C GLU A 119 -10.03 -13.10 -32.95
N VAL A 120 -10.60 -14.24 -32.55
CA VAL A 120 -10.09 -15.56 -32.93
C VAL A 120 -10.58 -15.95 -34.32
N ARG A 121 -9.69 -15.94 -35.32
CA ARG A 121 -9.96 -16.43 -36.68
C ARG A 121 -8.73 -17.02 -37.37
N ARG A 122 -8.67 -18.36 -37.50
CA ARG A 122 -8.48 -19.14 -38.76
C ARG A 122 -8.13 -20.62 -38.47
N GLU A 123 -8.65 -21.50 -39.32
CA GLU A 123 -8.51 -22.98 -39.36
C GLU A 123 -7.32 -23.37 -40.32
N PRO A 124 -7.06 -24.63 -40.79
CA PRO A 124 -7.80 -25.91 -40.61
C PRO A 124 -7.01 -27.27 -40.54
N VAL A 125 -7.74 -28.36 -40.25
CA VAL A 125 -7.66 -29.76 -40.82
C VAL A 125 -6.50 -30.75 -40.46
N ALA A 126 -6.86 -32.06 -40.53
CA ALA A 126 -6.08 -33.33 -40.39
C ALA A 126 -5.73 -33.75 -38.93
N GLU A 127 -6.15 -34.91 -38.39
CA GLU A 127 -5.85 -36.34 -38.72
C GLU A 127 -4.40 -36.75 -38.35
N GLU A 128 -4.08 -37.87 -37.70
CA GLU A 128 -4.82 -39.04 -37.16
C GLU A 128 -4.09 -39.52 -35.84
N LEU A 129 -4.29 -40.65 -35.11
CA LEU A 129 -4.97 -41.96 -35.26
C LEU A 129 -5.20 -42.58 -33.84
N GLU A 130 -5.55 -43.88 -33.77
CA GLU A 130 -5.51 -44.86 -32.64
C GLU A 130 -6.47 -44.64 -31.43
N ASN A 131 -7.63 -45.33 -31.38
CA ASN A 131 -7.90 -46.68 -30.78
C ASN A 131 -8.15 -46.67 -29.24
N SER A 132 -9.16 -47.35 -28.65
CA SER A 132 -10.05 -48.43 -29.13
C SER A 132 -11.39 -48.51 -28.36
N ALA A 133 -12.40 -49.14 -28.98
CA ALA A 133 -13.54 -49.87 -28.36
C ALA A 133 -14.63 -49.10 -27.54
N SER A 134 -15.76 -49.81 -27.31
CA SER A 134 -17.10 -49.35 -26.87
C SER A 134 -17.90 -50.60 -26.37
N PRO A 135 -19.14 -50.56 -25.83
CA PRO A 135 -19.92 -49.56 -25.07
C PRO A 135 -20.43 -50.15 -23.70
N GLU A 136 -21.59 -49.67 -23.18
CA GLU A 136 -22.49 -50.32 -22.18
C GLU A 136 -22.08 -50.25 -20.68
N ASP A 137 -22.94 -50.07 -19.65
CA ASP A 137 -24.40 -49.80 -19.54
C ASP A 137 -24.77 -49.16 -18.16
N LYS A 138 -25.97 -48.57 -18.07
CA LYS A 138 -26.80 -48.16 -16.89
C LYS A 138 -26.45 -46.89 -16.06
N PRO A 139 -27.48 -46.24 -15.45
CA PRO A 139 -27.37 -44.92 -14.82
C PRO A 139 -27.32 -44.96 -13.28
N SER A 140 -26.88 -43.84 -12.69
CA SER A 140 -27.05 -43.51 -11.27
C SER A 140 -27.65 -42.12 -11.12
N ASP A 141 -28.79 -42.04 -10.43
CA ASP A 141 -29.46 -40.80 -10.03
C ASP A 141 -28.84 -40.29 -8.72
N GLU A 142 -28.06 -39.21 -8.79
CA GLU A 142 -27.82 -38.33 -7.64
C GLU A 142 -28.03 -36.87 -8.03
N ARG A 143 -29.29 -36.47 -7.94
CA ARG A 143 -29.80 -35.10 -7.80
C ARG A 143 -28.97 -34.24 -6.82
N SER A 144 -27.98 -33.51 -7.33
CA SER A 144 -27.35 -32.40 -6.59
C SER A 144 -28.42 -31.40 -6.13
N PRO A 145 -28.37 -30.89 -4.89
CA PRO A 145 -29.27 -29.84 -4.44
C PRO A 145 -28.97 -28.53 -5.18
N GLU A 146 -30.02 -27.81 -5.55
CA GLU A 146 -29.93 -26.46 -6.13
C GLU A 146 -29.24 -25.51 -5.14
N GLY A 147 -27.93 -25.35 -5.31
CA GLY A 147 -27.11 -24.46 -4.51
C GLY A 147 -27.34 -23.02 -4.94
N LEU A 148 -28.46 -22.44 -4.47
CA LEU A 148 -28.93 -21.07 -4.75
C LEU A 148 -27.76 -20.13 -4.99
N SER A 149 -27.60 -19.71 -6.24
CA SER A 149 -26.49 -18.85 -6.62
C SER A 149 -26.63 -17.48 -5.95
N LEU A 150 -25.54 -16.70 -5.94
CA LEU A 150 -25.62 -15.32 -5.47
C LEU A 150 -26.63 -14.51 -6.32
N ASP A 151 -26.78 -14.89 -7.59
CA ASP A 151 -27.71 -14.30 -8.54
C ASP A 151 -29.19 -14.60 -8.18
N ASP A 152 -29.55 -15.81 -7.76
CA ASP A 152 -30.91 -16.13 -7.28
C ASP A 152 -31.28 -15.31 -6.04
N LEU A 153 -30.35 -15.18 -5.10
CA LEU A 153 -30.55 -14.36 -3.89
C LEU A 153 -30.75 -12.88 -4.26
N VAL A 154 -29.97 -12.36 -5.21
CA VAL A 154 -30.11 -11.01 -5.76
C VAL A 154 -31.44 -10.83 -6.51
N LEU A 155 -31.86 -11.80 -7.32
CA LEU A 155 -33.16 -11.76 -8.02
C LEU A 155 -34.32 -11.74 -7.04
N SER A 156 -34.28 -12.52 -5.96
CA SER A 156 -35.31 -12.52 -4.92
C SER A 156 -35.45 -11.15 -4.24
N TYR A 157 -34.32 -10.46 -4.00
CA TYR A 157 -34.30 -9.14 -3.38
C TYR A 157 -34.78 -8.03 -4.35
N LEU A 158 -34.47 -8.15 -5.64
CA LEU A 158 -34.92 -7.20 -6.67
C LEU A 158 -36.41 -7.35 -7.02
N THR A 159 -36.98 -8.54 -6.86
CA THR A 159 -38.38 -8.84 -7.21
C THR A 159 -39.35 -8.77 -6.03
N GLY A 160 -38.90 -9.02 -4.79
CA GLY A 160 -39.72 -8.90 -3.58
C GLY A 160 -40.09 -7.48 -3.14
N GLY A 161 -39.73 -6.46 -3.93
CA GLY A 161 -39.90 -5.05 -3.58
C GLY A 161 -41.23 -4.40 -4.00
N LYS A 162 -42.36 -5.12 -3.98
CA LYS A 162 -43.65 -4.53 -4.42
C LYS A 162 -44.95 -5.18 -3.89
N ASP A 163 -45.25 -4.95 -2.61
CA ASP A 163 -46.59 -5.16 -2.03
C ASP A 163 -46.96 -4.06 -1.02
N GLU A 164 -47.51 -2.93 -1.51
CA GLU A 164 -48.66 -2.18 -0.95
C GLU A 164 -49.34 -1.40 -2.09
#